data_AF-A0A957AIN1-F1
#
_entry.id   AF-A0A957AIN1-F1
#
_cell.length_a   1.000
_cell.length_b   1.000
_cell.length_c   1.000
_cell.angle_alpha   90.00
_cell.angle_beta   90.00
_cell.angle_gamma   90.00
#
_symmetry.space_group_name_H-M   'P 1'
#
loop_
_entity.id
_entity.type
_entity.pdbx_description
1 polymer ?
#
loop_
_entity_poly.entity_id
_entity_poly.type
_entity_poly.pdbx_seq_one_letter_code
_entity_poly.pdbx_strand_id
1 'polypeptide(L)'
;MRLYMAGPMFTAADAAHNLRLAAKLRSFGFEVFCPNESEPNDKTRDDITPRLIYEVDLAAVKWSNVVICHVSEDSGTNWEAGFMDCLSRHVDPQRYYGVIGLATDMRLRTRPHPDKHGVENQALHINALVAGGLQLSLGVYLDEDEMIQRLLEVRDERAA
;
A
#
# COMPACT_ATOMS: atom_id res chain seq x y z
N MET A 1 3.32 15.81 0.89
CA MET A 1 3.38 14.58 0.06
C MET A 1 2.08 13.82 0.24
N ARG A 2 1.49 13.34 -0.85
CA ARG A 2 0.17 12.71 -0.88
C ARG A 2 0.29 11.19 -0.92
N LEU A 3 -0.48 10.51 -0.09
CA LEU A 3 -0.44 9.06 0.09
C LEU A 3 -1.81 8.46 -0.22
N TYR A 4 -1.81 7.36 -0.97
CA TYR A 4 -2.97 6.49 -1.12
C TYR A 4 -2.73 5.21 -0.33
N MET A 5 -3.64 4.84 0.57
CA MET A 5 -3.54 3.60 1.34
C MET A 5 -4.27 2.45 0.64
N ALA A 6 -3.52 1.64 -0.09
CA ALA A 6 -4.00 0.40 -0.69
C ALA A 6 -3.91 -0.73 0.35
N GLY A 7 -5.03 -1.35 0.65
CA GLY A 7 -5.09 -2.47 1.58
C GLY A 7 -6.48 -3.06 1.68
N PRO A 8 -6.61 -4.29 2.20
CA PRO A 8 -7.91 -4.86 2.51
C PRO A 8 -8.66 -3.92 3.47
N MET A 9 -9.97 -3.83 3.27
CA MET A 9 -10.87 -2.99 4.07
C MET A 9 -12.18 -3.71 4.41
N PHE A 10 -12.17 -5.03 4.32
CA PHE A 10 -13.37 -5.88 4.30
C PHE A 10 -13.91 -6.19 5.69
N THR A 11 -13.03 -6.21 6.69
CA THR A 11 -13.38 -6.55 8.07
C THR A 11 -13.27 -5.35 8.99
N ALA A 12 -13.90 -5.45 10.18
CA ALA A 12 -13.76 -4.44 11.23
C ALA A 12 -12.29 -4.28 11.69
N ALA A 13 -11.51 -5.37 11.65
CA ALA A 13 -10.08 -5.34 11.99
C ALA A 13 -9.28 -4.54 10.95
N ASP A 14 -9.57 -4.76 9.67
CA ASP A 14 -8.96 -4.01 8.57
C ASP A 14 -9.27 -2.51 8.70
N ALA A 15 -10.55 -2.17 8.85
CA ALA A 15 -10.99 -0.79 8.99
C ALA A 15 -10.35 -0.10 10.20
N ALA A 16 -10.34 -0.75 11.36
CA ALA A 16 -9.71 -0.20 12.57
C ALA A 16 -8.21 0.03 12.39
N HIS A 17 -7.51 -0.91 11.73
CA HIS A 17 -6.10 -0.76 11.42
C HIS A 17 -5.85 0.40 10.46
N ASN A 18 -6.57 0.46 9.34
CA ASN A 18 -6.41 1.46 8.28
C ASN A 18 -6.70 2.87 8.81
N LEU A 19 -7.78 3.07 9.57
CA LEU A 19 -8.13 4.37 10.15
C LEU A 19 -7.07 4.86 11.15
N ARG A 20 -6.57 3.98 12.01
CA ARG A 20 -5.49 4.33 12.95
C ARG A 20 -4.20 4.69 12.21
N LEU A 21 -3.82 3.91 11.20
CA LEU A 21 -2.61 4.17 10.40
C LEU A 21 -2.75 5.48 9.60
N ALA A 22 -3.91 5.75 9.01
CA ALA A 22 -4.18 7.01 8.33
C ALA A 22 -4.00 8.21 9.27
N ALA A 23 -4.54 8.14 10.49
CA ALA A 23 -4.36 9.17 11.51
C ALA A 23 -2.88 9.35 11.90
N LYS A 24 -2.14 8.25 12.07
CA LYS A 24 -0.70 8.26 12.37
C LYS A 24 0.09 8.92 11.23
N LEU A 25 -0.16 8.56 9.97
CA LEU A 25 0.50 9.17 8.81
C LEU A 25 0.21 10.68 8.73
N ARG A 26 -1.04 11.08 8.98
CA ARG A 26 -1.42 12.51 9.01
C ARG A 26 -0.68 13.27 10.12
N SER A 27 -0.38 12.66 11.27
CA SER A 27 0.41 13.33 12.32
C SER A 27 1.86 13.62 11.93
N PHE A 28 2.38 12.96 10.87
CA PHE A 28 3.68 13.27 10.26
C PHE A 28 3.60 14.32 9.13
N GLY A 29 2.43 14.90 8.89
CA GLY A 29 2.21 15.95 7.89
C GLY A 29 1.96 15.43 6.47
N PHE A 30 1.61 14.15 6.31
CA PHE A 30 1.17 13.61 5.02
C PHE A 30 -0.31 13.93 4.74
N GLU A 31 -0.63 14.20 3.47
CA GLU A 31 -2.01 14.19 2.98
C GLU A 31 -2.38 12.75 2.63
N VAL A 32 -3.38 12.17 3.27
CA VAL A 32 -3.68 10.72 3.16
C VAL A 32 -5.09 10.50 2.65
N PHE A 33 -5.22 9.71 1.59
CA PHE A 33 -6.48 9.09 1.16
C PHE A 33 -6.56 7.66 1.73
N CYS A 34 -7.63 7.40 2.49
CA CYS A 34 -7.93 6.09 3.06
C CYS A 34 -9.31 5.63 2.52
N PRO A 35 -9.38 4.53 1.75
CA PRO A 35 -10.65 4.05 1.18
C PRO A 35 -11.77 3.84 2.22
N ASN A 36 -11.43 3.50 3.47
CA ASN A 36 -12.39 3.39 4.57
C ASN A 36 -13.18 4.67 4.87
N GLU A 37 -12.62 5.84 4.54
CA GLU A 37 -13.24 7.16 4.77
C GLU A 37 -13.92 7.72 3.50
N SER A 38 -13.86 6.98 2.39
CA SER A 38 -14.36 7.44 1.10
C SER A 38 -15.88 7.35 1.00
N GLU A 39 -16.47 8.26 0.20
CA GLU A 39 -17.91 8.30 -0.08
C GLU A 39 -18.50 6.95 -0.53
N PRO A 40 -17.88 6.16 -1.43
CA PRO A 40 -18.39 4.84 -1.80
C PRO A 40 -18.48 3.83 -0.65
N ASN A 41 -17.83 4.11 0.48
CA ASN A 41 -17.90 3.24 1.65
C ASN A 41 -19.14 3.49 2.53
N ASP A 42 -19.95 4.52 2.24
CA ASP A 42 -21.23 4.74 2.91
C ASP A 42 -22.21 3.59 2.63
N LYS A 43 -22.51 2.81 3.66
CA LYS A 43 -23.38 1.62 3.58
C LYS A 43 -24.87 1.95 3.55
N THR A 44 -25.24 3.23 3.59
CA THR A 44 -26.62 3.68 3.42
C THR A 44 -26.99 3.95 1.97
N ARG A 45 -25.99 4.01 1.07
CA ARG A 45 -26.17 4.25 -0.36
C ARG A 45 -26.45 2.97 -1.13
N ASP A 46 -27.35 3.06 -2.12
CA ASP A 46 -27.74 1.97 -3.02
C ASP A 46 -27.29 2.18 -4.48
N ASP A 47 -26.66 3.32 -4.77
CA ASP A 47 -26.12 3.68 -6.09
C ASP A 47 -24.66 3.24 -6.29
N ILE A 48 -24.06 2.59 -5.29
CA ILE A 48 -22.67 2.16 -5.32
C ILE A 48 -22.49 0.99 -6.30
N THR A 49 -21.70 1.22 -7.35
CA THR A 49 -21.37 0.21 -8.36
C THR A 49 -19.86 -0.03 -8.42
N PRO A 50 -19.39 -1.19 -8.92
CA PRO A 50 -17.96 -1.43 -9.14
C PRO A 50 -17.29 -0.38 -10.04
N ARG A 51 -18.02 0.21 -10.99
CA ARG A 51 -17.51 1.28 -11.85
C ARG A 51 -17.25 2.57 -11.08
N LEU A 52 -18.19 2.95 -10.21
CA LEU A 52 -18.03 4.12 -9.36
C LEU A 52 -16.83 3.95 -8.42
N ILE A 53 -16.70 2.78 -7.79
CA ILE A 53 -15.56 2.44 -6.91
C ILE A 53 -14.25 2.58 -7.69
N TYR A 54 -14.15 1.95 -8.87
CA TYR A 54 -12.99 2.05 -9.74
C TYR A 54 -12.63 3.50 -10.08
N GLU A 55 -13.61 4.32 -10.46
CA GLU A 55 -13.37 5.72 -10.82
C GLU A 55 -12.85 6.55 -9.64
N VAL A 56 -13.43 6.36 -8.45
CA VAL A 56 -13.02 7.05 -7.22
C VAL A 56 -11.62 6.63 -6.79
N ASP A 57 -11.37 5.33 -6.67
CA ASP A 57 -10.09 4.81 -6.21
C ASP A 57 -8.98 5.15 -7.21
N LEU A 58 -9.24 5.01 -8.52
CA LEU A 58 -8.26 5.37 -9.54
C LEU A 58 -7.93 6.87 -9.55
N ALA A 59 -8.93 7.73 -9.31
CA ALA A 59 -8.71 9.16 -9.17
C ALA A 59 -7.81 9.46 -7.95
N ALA A 60 -8.03 8.76 -6.83
CA ALA A 60 -7.21 8.90 -5.64
C ALA A 60 -5.78 8.37 -5.82
N VAL A 61 -5.59 7.23 -6.51
CA VAL A 61 -4.25 6.73 -6.90
C VAL A 61 -3.53 7.74 -7.79
N LYS A 62 -4.20 8.32 -8.79
CA LYS A 62 -3.60 9.35 -9.66
C LYS A 62 -3.33 10.68 -8.94
N TRP A 63 -4.06 10.96 -7.86
CA TRP A 63 -3.85 12.14 -7.02
C TRP A 63 -2.64 11.99 -6.09
N SER A 64 -2.32 10.77 -5.65
CA SER A 64 -1.21 10.54 -4.71
C SER A 64 0.17 10.69 -5.37
N ASN A 65 1.20 10.81 -4.54
CA ASN A 65 2.60 10.66 -4.95
C ASN A 65 3.07 9.22 -4.73
N VAL A 66 2.60 8.59 -3.66
CA VAL A 66 2.98 7.24 -3.24
C VAL A 66 1.72 6.42 -2.94
N VAL A 67 1.72 5.16 -3.37
CA VAL A 67 0.79 4.15 -2.85
C VAL A 67 1.48 3.38 -1.73
N ILE A 68 0.85 3.32 -0.56
CA ILE A 68 1.19 2.36 0.49
C ILE A 68 0.45 1.07 0.16
N CYS A 69 1.17 -0.02 -0.05
CA CYS A 69 0.64 -1.35 -0.31
C CYS A 69 0.68 -2.18 0.98
N HIS A 70 -0.48 -2.45 1.58
CA HIS A 70 -0.59 -3.47 2.62
C HIS A 70 -0.43 -4.84 1.97
N VAL A 71 0.76 -5.41 2.12
CA VAL A 71 1.15 -6.63 1.41
C VAL A 71 0.26 -7.78 1.86
N SER A 72 -0.63 -8.20 0.96
CA SER A 72 -1.65 -9.22 1.19
C SER A 72 -2.11 -9.83 -0.14
N GLU A 73 -2.93 -10.87 -0.06
CA GLU A 73 -3.56 -11.51 -1.23
C GLU A 73 -4.75 -10.71 -1.78
N ASP A 74 -4.99 -9.47 -1.30
CA ASP A 74 -6.04 -8.64 -1.85
C ASP A 74 -5.73 -8.23 -3.30
N SER A 75 -6.56 -8.71 -4.22
CA SER A 75 -6.45 -8.40 -5.64
C SER A 75 -6.59 -6.92 -5.95
N GLY A 76 -7.39 -6.16 -5.17
CA GLY A 76 -7.57 -4.72 -5.34
C GLY A 76 -6.26 -3.98 -5.06
N THR A 77 -5.71 -4.21 -3.87
CA THR A 77 -4.41 -3.67 -3.45
C THR A 77 -3.30 -3.97 -4.46
N ASN A 78 -3.22 -5.20 -4.96
CA ASN A 78 -2.20 -5.60 -5.94
C ASN A 78 -2.39 -4.90 -7.30
N TRP A 79 -3.63 -4.67 -7.73
CA TRP A 79 -3.94 -3.93 -8.95
C TRP A 79 -3.51 -2.46 -8.83
N GLU A 80 -3.82 -1.82 -7.70
CA GLU A 80 -3.46 -0.43 -7.43
C GLU A 80 -1.95 -0.22 -7.34
N ALA A 81 -1.24 -1.14 -6.68
CA ALA A 81 0.22 -1.15 -6.62
C ALA A 81 0.84 -1.27 -8.03
N GLY A 82 0.37 -2.23 -8.84
CA GLY A 82 0.85 -2.38 -10.22
C GLY A 82 0.57 -1.15 -11.09
N PHE A 83 -0.57 -0.49 -10.88
CA PHE A 83 -0.91 0.74 -11.59
C PHE A 83 0.04 1.89 -11.22
N MET A 84 0.26 2.15 -9.93
CA MET A 84 1.19 3.19 -9.46
C MET A 84 2.64 2.90 -9.87
N ASP A 85 3.03 1.63 -9.87
CA ASP A 85 4.33 1.20 -10.38
C ASP A 85 4.52 1.58 -11.86
N CYS A 86 3.51 1.34 -12.71
CA CYS A 86 3.53 1.79 -14.10
C CYS A 86 3.63 3.32 -14.21
N LEU A 87 2.83 4.05 -13.42
CA LEU A 87 2.84 5.52 -13.41
C LEU A 87 4.22 6.08 -13.05
N SER A 88 4.85 5.54 -12.00
CA SER A 88 6.12 6.01 -11.46
C SER A 88 7.34 5.64 -12.31
N ARG A 89 7.27 4.57 -13.10
CA ARG A 89 8.40 4.14 -13.95
C ARG A 89 8.30 4.58 -15.40
N HIS A 90 7.08 4.64 -15.93
CA HIS A 90 6.87 4.72 -17.38
C HIS A 90 6.05 5.94 -17.83
N VAL A 91 5.37 6.63 -16.91
CA VAL A 91 4.51 7.76 -17.27
C VAL A 91 5.10 9.09 -16.82
N ASP A 92 5.24 9.29 -15.50
CA ASP A 92 5.80 10.53 -14.95
C ASP A 92 6.49 10.28 -13.60
N PRO A 93 7.78 9.89 -13.62
CA PRO A 93 8.56 9.64 -12.41
C PRO A 93 8.82 10.88 -11.53
N GLN A 94 8.57 12.08 -12.06
CA GLN A 94 8.67 13.33 -11.30
C GLN A 94 7.40 13.59 -10.49
N ARG A 95 6.24 13.12 -10.96
CA ARG A 95 4.95 13.23 -10.26
C ARG A 95 4.66 12.07 -9.32
N TYR A 96 4.97 10.86 -9.77
CA TYR A 96 4.66 9.60 -9.12
C TYR A 96 5.95 8.98 -8.59
N TYR A 97 6.04 8.85 -7.27
CA TYR A 97 7.29 8.48 -6.60
C TYR A 97 7.44 6.97 -6.47
N GLY A 98 6.31 6.24 -6.46
CA GLY A 98 6.31 4.77 -6.47
C GLY A 98 5.36 4.15 -5.45
N VAL A 99 5.67 2.92 -5.10
CA VAL A 99 4.91 2.09 -4.17
C VAL A 99 5.82 1.68 -3.02
N ILE A 100 5.32 1.80 -1.79
CA ILE A 100 5.97 1.33 -0.58
C ILE A 100 5.16 0.20 0.05
N GLY A 101 5.80 -0.93 0.36
CA GLY A 101 5.15 -2.09 0.96
C GLY A 101 5.16 -2.06 2.49
N LEU A 102 4.03 -2.39 3.10
CA LEU A 102 3.90 -2.70 4.52
C LEU A 102 3.46 -4.16 4.69
N ALA A 103 4.37 -5.01 5.17
CA ALA A 103 4.15 -6.43 5.34
C ALA A 103 4.19 -6.80 6.84
N THR A 104 3.02 -6.76 7.49
CA THR A 104 2.91 -6.95 8.95
C THR A 104 2.81 -8.40 9.39
N ASP A 105 2.84 -9.35 8.46
CA ASP A 105 2.92 -10.77 8.81
C ASP A 105 4.24 -11.07 9.51
N MET A 106 4.16 -11.26 10.83
CA MET A 106 5.33 -11.50 11.67
C MET A 106 6.15 -12.74 11.26
N ARG A 107 5.55 -13.68 10.51
CA ARG A 107 6.22 -14.89 10.02
C ARG A 107 7.27 -14.57 8.95
N LEU A 108 7.19 -13.42 8.29
CA LEU A 108 8.21 -12.94 7.35
C LEU A 108 9.56 -12.66 8.01
N ARG A 109 9.60 -12.55 9.34
CA ARG A 109 10.84 -12.41 10.11
C ARG A 109 11.56 -13.76 10.31
N THR A 110 10.89 -14.88 10.00
CA THR A 110 11.49 -16.22 10.10
C THR A 110 12.54 -16.40 9.00
N ARG A 111 13.76 -16.77 9.40
CA ARG A 111 14.79 -17.15 8.44
C ARG A 111 14.38 -18.46 7.75
N PRO A 112 14.33 -18.53 6.41
CA PRO A 112 14.08 -19.80 5.73
C PRO A 112 15.12 -20.84 6.10
N HIS A 113 14.69 -22.09 6.25
CA HIS A 113 15.64 -23.19 6.40
C HIS A 113 16.26 -23.49 5.03
N PRO A 114 17.61 -23.53 4.90
CA PRO A 114 18.28 -23.66 3.61
C PRO A 114 17.96 -24.97 2.88
N ASP A 115 17.76 -26.06 3.62
CA ASP A 115 17.51 -27.39 3.04
C ASP A 115 16.02 -27.81 2.98
N LYS A 116 15.08 -26.90 3.31
CA LYS A 116 13.64 -27.20 3.27
C LYS A 116 12.97 -26.40 2.16
N HIS A 117 11.85 -26.92 1.65
CA HIS A 117 11.03 -26.26 0.63
C HIS A 117 9.54 -26.53 0.85
N GLY A 118 8.69 -25.82 0.10
CA GLY A 118 7.23 -25.94 0.22
C GLY A 118 6.75 -25.59 1.62
N VAL A 119 5.75 -26.33 2.11
CA VAL A 119 5.14 -26.10 3.45
C VAL A 119 6.10 -26.32 4.62
N GLU A 120 7.20 -27.04 4.41
CA GLU A 120 8.24 -27.30 5.41
C GLU A 120 9.26 -26.16 5.52
N ASN A 121 9.20 -25.17 4.63
CA ASN A 121 9.97 -23.95 4.72
C ASN A 121 9.06 -22.78 5.08
N GLN A 122 9.17 -22.30 6.31
CA GLN A 122 8.35 -21.20 6.83
C GLN A 122 8.64 -19.83 6.22
N ALA A 123 9.48 -19.73 5.19
CA ALA A 123 9.44 -18.55 4.32
C ALA A 123 8.07 -18.47 3.67
N LEU A 124 7.13 -17.81 4.36
CA LEU A 124 5.82 -17.52 3.81
C LEU A 124 6.02 -16.73 2.53
N HIS A 125 5.30 -17.13 1.50
CA HIS A 125 5.46 -16.55 0.18
C HIS A 125 4.53 -15.35 0.06
N ILE A 126 5.09 -14.14 0.08
CA ILE A 126 4.52 -13.03 -0.69
C ILE A 126 4.72 -13.38 -2.16
N ASN A 127 3.75 -13.08 -3.01
CA ASN A 127 3.92 -13.22 -4.45
C ASN A 127 5.21 -12.53 -4.92
N ALA A 128 6.12 -13.29 -5.56
CA ALA A 128 7.46 -12.81 -5.90
C ALA A 128 7.45 -11.62 -6.90
N LEU A 129 6.43 -11.52 -7.76
CA LEU A 129 6.27 -10.38 -8.66
C LEU A 129 5.96 -9.10 -7.86
N VAL A 130 5.08 -9.21 -6.87
CA VAL A 130 4.72 -8.09 -5.99
C VAL A 130 5.93 -7.68 -5.15
N ALA A 131 6.59 -8.64 -4.48
CA ALA A 131 7.77 -8.35 -3.67
C ALA A 131 8.90 -7.71 -4.48
N GLY A 132 9.21 -8.24 -5.67
CA GLY A 132 10.23 -7.68 -6.55
C GLY A 132 9.89 -6.27 -7.05
N GLY A 133 8.62 -6.03 -7.41
CA GLY A 133 8.15 -4.70 -7.82
C GLY A 133 8.31 -3.66 -6.70
N LEU A 134 7.92 -4.02 -5.48
CA LEU A 134 8.07 -3.16 -4.31
C LEU A 134 9.56 -2.89 -3.98
N GLN A 135 10.43 -3.91 -4.06
CA GLN A 135 11.88 -3.77 -3.86
C GLN A 135 12.54 -2.84 -4.87
N LEU A 136 12.09 -2.86 -6.13
CA LEU A 136 12.56 -1.94 -7.17
C LEU A 136 11.94 -0.55 -7.07
N SER A 137 10.92 -0.37 -6.24
CA SER A 137 10.24 0.92 -6.01
C SER A 137 10.76 1.56 -4.71
N LEU A 138 9.93 1.68 -3.66
CA LEU A 138 10.31 2.31 -2.40
C LEU A 138 10.64 1.31 -1.27
N GLY A 139 10.60 0.01 -1.55
CA GLY A 139 10.93 -1.05 -0.59
C GLY A 139 9.71 -1.71 0.05
N VAL A 140 9.99 -2.71 0.90
CA VAL A 140 9.00 -3.45 1.71
C VAL A 140 9.47 -3.43 3.16
N TYR A 141 8.59 -3.04 4.07
CA TYR A 141 8.89 -2.85 5.49
C TYR A 141 8.02 -3.76 6.35
N LEU A 142 8.58 -4.23 7.46
CA LEU A 142 7.92 -5.21 8.33
C LEU A 142 7.22 -4.59 9.54
N ASP A 143 7.24 -3.25 9.62
CA ASP A 143 6.53 -2.45 10.60
C ASP A 143 6.31 -1.02 10.08
N GLU A 144 5.41 -0.31 10.78
CA GLU A 144 4.98 1.03 10.39
C GLU A 144 6.06 2.08 10.59
N ASP A 145 6.91 1.93 11.60
CA ASP A 145 7.85 3.00 11.98
C ASP A 145 8.97 3.08 10.95
N GLU A 146 9.53 1.95 10.53
CA GLU A 146 10.52 1.90 9.44
C GLU A 146 9.93 2.40 8.11
N MET A 147 8.70 2.00 7.79
CA MET A 147 8.00 2.47 6.58
C MET A 147 7.79 3.99 6.61
N ILE A 148 7.30 4.53 7.73
CA ILE A 148 7.07 5.97 7.89
C ILE A 148 8.39 6.73 7.79
N GLN A 149 9.46 6.21 8.40
CA GLN A 149 10.79 6.80 8.29
C GLN A 149 11.23 6.89 6.82
N ARG A 150 11.05 5.83 6.03
CA ARG A 150 11.33 5.89 4.58
C ARG A 150 10.46 6.92 3.86
N LEU A 151 9.18 7.03 4.18
CA LEU A 151 8.30 8.04 3.58
C LEU A 151 8.77 9.47 3.86
N LEU A 152 9.31 9.73 5.06
CA LEU A 152 9.89 11.02 5.42
C LEU A 152 11.13 11.31 4.57
N GLU A 153 12.03 10.33 4.42
CA GLU A 153 13.21 10.45 3.56
C GLU A 153 12.82 10.72 2.10
N VAL A 154 11.86 9.98 1.55
CA VAL A 154 11.36 10.20 0.18
C VAL A 154 10.79 11.61 0.01
N ARG A 155 10.07 12.13 1.02
CA ARG A 155 9.55 13.49 0.98
C ARG A 155 10.68 14.51 0.90
N ASP A 156 11.72 14.32 1.70
CA ASP A 156 12.85 15.26 1.77
C ASP A 156 13.71 15.17 0.49
N GLU A 157 13.95 13.97 -0.03
CA GLU A 157 14.60 13.72 -1.34
C GLU A 157 13.89 14.41 -2.51
N ARG A 158 12.56 14.51 -2.46
CA ARG A 158 11.72 15.10 -3.52
C ARG A 158 11.44 16.59 -3.34
N ALA A 159 11.79 17.15 -2.18
CA ALA A 159 11.71 18.59 -1.90
C ALA A 159 13.01 19.33 -2.22
N ALA A 160 14.13 18.61 -2.32
CA ALA A 160 15.44 19.10 -2.74
C ALA A 160 15.53 19.28 -4.26
#